data_AF-A0A8S8YPQ6-F1
#
_entry.id   AF-A0A8S8YPQ6-F1
#
_cell.length_a   1.000
_cell.length_b   1.000
_cell.length_c   1.000
_cell.angle_alpha   90.00
_cell.angle_beta   90.00
_cell.angle_gamma   90.00
#
_symmetry.space_group_name_H-M   'P 1'
#
loop_
_entity.id
_entity.type
_entity.pdbx_description
1 polymer ?
#
loop_
_entity_poly.entity_id
_entity_poly.type
_entity_poly.pdbx_seq_one_letter_code
_entity_poly.pdbx_strand_id
1 'polypeptide(L)'
;MVTAPASERTNLQDWDGLLPSEVVLLTFTNRAADEMKDRLRRTISRIRPGPLGEDSKHRYDPRVKSQGFIEQLLTLLEDAPIGTIDSFLSQLVSPYRGKLGDALSRENVSDAARAILVETSLRTIWRLASDRSRIGDAVDAGIPAHIATEVLSARDRVAQHYSGRTSASRVLRALVGKSVFVEESSRKVMDEEGNVDRDKLLAMIMSSIEEADIDEQAERVQKIIRVVFETIKECIQTPSASGWAAETRMACLEELDRTGPPTDSWGKLCWMGHVLTVP
;
A
#
# COMPACT_ATOMS: atom_id res chain seq x y z
N MET A 1 25.98 -19.97 -1.92
CA MET A 1 25.52 -20.10 -3.32
C MET A 1 26.65 -19.62 -4.22
N VAL A 2 27.13 -20.48 -5.12
CA VAL A 2 28.14 -20.09 -6.12
C VAL A 2 27.40 -19.33 -7.21
N THR A 3 27.56 -18.01 -7.26
CA THR A 3 27.07 -17.21 -8.39
C THR A 3 27.85 -17.58 -9.65
N ALA A 4 27.15 -17.80 -10.76
CA ALA A 4 27.75 -18.01 -12.07
C ALA A 4 28.78 -16.91 -12.42
N PRO A 5 29.85 -17.25 -13.17
CA PRO A 5 30.91 -16.31 -13.53
C PRO A 5 30.34 -15.10 -14.29
N ALA A 6 30.99 -13.93 -14.12
CA ALA A 6 30.51 -12.66 -14.67
C ALA A 6 30.29 -12.67 -16.20
N SER A 7 30.95 -13.57 -16.94
CA SER A 7 30.79 -13.73 -18.39
C SER A 7 29.47 -14.35 -18.84
N GLU A 8 28.71 -14.98 -17.92
CA GLU A 8 27.42 -15.62 -18.24
C GLU A 8 26.22 -14.79 -17.78
N ARG A 9 26.46 -13.65 -17.13
CA ARG A 9 25.42 -12.73 -16.65
C ARG A 9 24.95 -11.86 -17.80
N THR A 10 23.66 -11.96 -18.12
CA THR A 10 23.02 -11.06 -19.09
C THR A 10 22.70 -9.74 -18.39
N ASN A 11 22.83 -8.62 -19.10
CA ASN A 11 22.28 -7.35 -18.62
C ASN A 11 20.75 -7.47 -18.57
N LEU A 12 20.16 -7.30 -17.39
CA LEU A 12 18.72 -7.42 -17.18
C LEU A 12 17.93 -6.34 -17.91
N GLN A 13 18.56 -5.21 -18.26
CA GLN A 13 17.94 -4.15 -19.06
C GLN A 13 17.75 -4.52 -20.54
N ASP A 14 18.50 -5.51 -21.03
CA ASP A 14 18.42 -5.99 -22.42
C ASP A 14 17.36 -7.10 -22.56
N TRP A 15 16.59 -7.37 -21.51
CA TRP A 15 15.52 -8.36 -21.49
C TRP A 15 14.19 -7.68 -21.86
N ASP A 16 13.64 -8.05 -23.01
CA ASP A 16 12.39 -7.48 -23.53
C ASP A 16 11.12 -7.97 -22.80
N GLY A 17 11.25 -8.81 -21.77
CA GLY A 17 10.13 -9.38 -21.03
C GLY A 17 10.06 -8.86 -19.58
N LEU A 18 8.98 -9.19 -18.89
CA LEU A 18 8.88 -8.90 -17.45
C LEU A 18 9.81 -9.82 -16.65
N LEU A 19 10.52 -9.24 -15.70
CA LEU A 19 11.33 -9.95 -14.71
C LEU A 19 10.44 -10.46 -13.56
N PRO A 20 10.85 -11.51 -12.82
CA PRO A 20 10.10 -12.00 -11.67
C PRO A 20 9.80 -10.91 -10.62
N SER A 21 10.69 -9.94 -10.44
CA SER A 21 10.51 -8.80 -9.54
C SER A 21 9.47 -7.78 -10.02
N GLU A 22 9.10 -7.80 -11.30
CA GLU A 22 8.17 -6.85 -11.93
C GLU A 22 6.75 -7.41 -12.05
N VAL A 23 6.54 -8.67 -11.68
CA VAL A 23 5.25 -9.36 -11.75
C VAL A 23 4.76 -9.66 -10.34
N VAL A 24 3.56 -9.16 -10.01
CA VAL A 24 2.89 -9.46 -8.75
C VAL A 24 1.98 -10.68 -8.91
N LEU A 25 2.15 -11.68 -8.04
CA LEU A 25 1.30 -12.86 -7.98
C LEU A 25 0.62 -12.94 -6.62
N LEU A 26 -0.71 -12.78 -6.61
CA LEU A 26 -1.52 -12.78 -5.39
C LEU A 26 -2.33 -14.07 -5.27
N THR A 27 -2.35 -14.63 -4.06
CA THR A 27 -3.19 -15.77 -3.70
C THR A 27 -3.99 -15.50 -2.44
N PHE A 28 -4.97 -16.36 -2.14
CA PHE A 28 -5.75 -16.27 -0.90
C PHE A 28 -5.05 -16.89 0.31
N THR A 29 -4.07 -17.77 0.12
CA THR A 29 -3.43 -18.49 1.24
C THR A 29 -1.93 -18.60 1.04
N ASN A 30 -1.16 -18.54 2.13
CA ASN A 30 0.29 -18.70 2.08
C ASN A 30 0.70 -20.01 1.38
N ARG A 31 -0.03 -21.10 1.66
CA ARG A 31 0.21 -22.40 1.01
C ARG A 31 0.09 -22.35 -0.51
N ALA A 32 -0.91 -21.63 -1.03
CA ALA A 32 -1.07 -21.48 -2.48
C ALA A 32 0.05 -20.60 -3.09
N ALA A 33 0.48 -19.55 -2.38
CA ALA A 33 1.63 -18.74 -2.80
C ALA A 33 2.92 -19.58 -2.85
N ASP A 34 3.20 -20.36 -1.80
CA ASP A 34 4.35 -21.25 -1.73
C ASP A 34 4.33 -22.29 -2.86
N GLU A 35 3.17 -22.92 -3.11
CA GLU A 35 3.01 -23.89 -4.19
C GLU A 35 3.25 -23.25 -5.57
N MET A 36 2.77 -22.02 -5.78
CA MET A 36 3.00 -21.29 -7.03
C MET A 36 4.47 -20.90 -7.20
N LYS A 37 5.14 -20.45 -6.14
CA LYS A 37 6.59 -20.15 -6.15
C LYS A 37 7.40 -21.40 -6.50
N ASP A 38 7.07 -22.54 -5.88
CA ASP A 38 7.67 -23.85 -6.17
C ASP A 38 7.46 -24.28 -7.62
N ARG A 39 6.23 -24.13 -8.13
CA ARG A 39 5.89 -24.48 -9.51
C ARG A 39 6.66 -23.62 -10.50
N LEU A 40 6.72 -22.31 -10.28
CA LEU A 40 7.50 -21.38 -11.10
C LEU A 40 8.98 -21.73 -11.08
N ARG A 41 9.55 -22.03 -9.90
CA ARG A 41 10.94 -22.46 -9.75
C ARG A 41 11.24 -23.71 -10.59
N ARG A 42 10.36 -24.72 -10.53
CA ARG A 42 10.49 -25.96 -11.32
C ARG A 42 10.32 -25.71 -12.82
N THR A 43 9.44 -24.80 -13.21
CA THR A 43 9.23 -24.46 -14.62
C THR A 43 10.44 -23.70 -15.18
N ILE A 44 10.95 -22.71 -14.46
CA ILE A 44 12.11 -21.90 -14.87
C ILE A 44 13.38 -22.75 -14.94
N SER A 45 13.60 -23.65 -13.98
CA SER A 45 14.81 -24.50 -13.96
C SER A 45 14.89 -25.49 -15.14
N ARG A 46 13.75 -25.82 -15.77
CA ARG A 46 13.68 -26.65 -16.98
C ARG A 46 13.99 -25.86 -18.25
N ILE A 47 14.02 -24.53 -18.20
CA ILE A 47 14.27 -23.70 -19.40
C ILE A 47 15.73 -23.87 -19.84
N ARG A 48 15.97 -23.93 -21.14
CA ARG A 48 17.29 -23.97 -21.77
C ARG A 48 17.33 -23.02 -22.96
N PRO A 49 18.49 -22.39 -23.26
CA PRO A 49 18.68 -21.62 -24.47
C PRO A 49 18.56 -22.54 -25.70
N GLY A 50 17.84 -22.11 -26.74
CA GLY A 50 17.72 -22.88 -27.99
C GLY A 50 16.43 -22.59 -28.76
N PRO A 51 16.25 -23.21 -29.94
CA PRO A 51 15.02 -23.06 -30.73
C PRO A 51 13.80 -23.54 -29.94
N LEU A 52 12.64 -22.91 -30.16
CA LEU A 52 11.39 -23.26 -29.49
C LEU A 52 11.10 -24.76 -29.56
N GLY A 53 10.97 -25.40 -28.41
CA GLY A 53 10.67 -26.83 -28.30
C GLY A 53 10.58 -27.29 -26.86
N GLU A 54 9.97 -28.45 -26.63
CA GLU A 54 9.93 -29.08 -25.31
C GLU A 54 10.24 -30.57 -25.44
N ASP A 55 11.08 -31.06 -24.53
CA ASP A 55 11.31 -32.48 -24.29
C ASP A 55 10.90 -32.80 -22.83
N SER A 56 10.81 -34.10 -22.53
CA SER A 56 10.51 -34.70 -21.22
C SER A 56 11.22 -34.04 -20.04
N LYS A 57 12.43 -33.50 -20.24
CA LYS A 57 13.23 -32.83 -19.19
C LYS A 57 13.33 -31.32 -19.34
N HIS A 58 13.39 -30.78 -20.55
CA HIS A 58 13.75 -29.38 -20.78
C HIS A 58 12.81 -28.68 -21.75
N ARG A 59 12.61 -27.39 -21.52
CA ARG A 59 11.90 -26.49 -22.44
C ARG A 59 12.92 -25.53 -23.06
N TYR A 60 13.03 -25.52 -24.36
CA TYR A 60 13.93 -24.63 -25.08
C TYR A 60 13.22 -23.34 -25.46
N ASP A 61 13.86 -22.20 -25.16
CA ASP A 61 13.33 -20.87 -25.45
C ASP A 61 14.41 -20.00 -26.12
N PRO A 62 14.17 -19.46 -27.33
CA PRO A 62 15.16 -18.70 -28.09
C PRO A 62 15.41 -17.32 -27.49
N ARG A 63 14.52 -16.84 -26.61
CA ARG A 63 14.70 -15.57 -25.90
C ARG A 63 15.78 -15.71 -24.82
N VAL A 64 15.97 -16.92 -24.28
CA VAL A 64 17.01 -17.18 -23.28
C VAL A 64 18.35 -17.37 -23.98
N LYS A 65 19.28 -16.43 -23.73
CA LYS A 65 20.60 -16.40 -24.39
C LYS A 65 21.66 -17.27 -23.70
N SER A 66 21.55 -17.53 -22.40
CA SER A 66 22.55 -18.27 -21.61
C SER A 66 21.93 -19.06 -20.46
N GLN A 67 22.66 -20.05 -19.95
CA GLN A 67 22.31 -20.73 -18.68
C GLN A 67 22.42 -19.78 -17.48
N GLY A 68 23.41 -18.88 -17.47
CA GLY A 68 23.56 -17.89 -16.40
C GLY A 68 22.33 -16.99 -16.22
N PHE A 69 21.61 -16.68 -17.30
CA PHE A 69 20.34 -15.94 -17.22
C PHE A 69 19.25 -16.70 -16.44
N ILE A 70 19.18 -18.02 -16.57
CA ILE A 70 18.19 -18.83 -15.82
C ILE A 70 18.50 -18.81 -14.33
N GLU A 71 19.78 -18.91 -13.95
CA GLU A 71 20.20 -18.78 -12.55
C GLU A 71 19.89 -17.38 -11.98
N GLN A 72 20.04 -16.33 -12.80
CA GLN A 72 19.60 -14.97 -12.43
C GLN A 72 18.09 -14.91 -12.21
N LEU A 73 17.27 -15.47 -13.11
CA LEU A 73 15.81 -15.51 -12.94
C LEU A 73 15.40 -16.28 -11.68
N LEU A 74 16.04 -17.41 -11.38
CA LEU A 74 15.78 -18.17 -10.16
C LEU A 74 16.17 -17.38 -8.90
N THR A 75 17.23 -16.57 -8.96
CA THR A 75 17.61 -15.69 -7.87
C THR A 75 16.58 -14.56 -7.69
N LEU A 76 16.15 -13.92 -8.77
CA LEU A 76 15.11 -12.88 -8.74
C LEU A 76 13.75 -13.41 -8.26
N LEU A 77 13.45 -14.69 -8.52
CA LEU A 77 12.23 -15.34 -8.04
C LEU A 77 12.19 -15.45 -6.51
N GLU A 78 13.33 -15.45 -5.82
CA GLU A 78 13.34 -15.54 -4.35
C GLU A 78 12.71 -14.31 -3.71
N ASP A 79 12.97 -13.14 -4.28
CA ASP A 79 12.50 -11.84 -3.81
C ASP A 79 11.28 -11.31 -4.61
N ALA A 80 10.76 -12.11 -5.55
CA ALA A 80 9.60 -11.75 -6.35
C ALA A 80 8.34 -11.55 -5.47
N PRO A 81 7.45 -10.60 -5.80
CA PRO A 81 6.23 -10.32 -5.03
C PRO A 81 5.16 -11.40 -5.26
N ILE A 82 5.41 -12.59 -4.72
CA ILE A 82 4.54 -13.78 -4.74
C ILE A 82 4.07 -14.03 -3.31
N GLY A 83 2.79 -13.79 -3.04
CA GLY A 83 2.28 -13.86 -1.67
C GLY A 83 0.76 -13.82 -1.59
N THR A 84 0.26 -13.63 -0.39
CA THR A 84 -1.16 -13.33 -0.19
C THR A 84 -1.45 -11.86 -0.42
N ILE A 85 -2.72 -11.53 -0.68
CA ILE A 85 -3.19 -10.15 -0.78
C ILE A 85 -2.75 -9.33 0.45
N ASP A 86 -2.88 -9.89 1.66
CA ASP A 86 -2.48 -9.22 2.91
C ASP A 86 -0.98 -8.93 2.98
N SER A 87 -0.15 -9.89 2.56
CA SER A 87 1.30 -9.71 2.56
C SER A 87 1.74 -8.65 1.56
N PHE A 88 1.12 -8.61 0.38
CA PHE A 88 1.38 -7.61 -0.65
C PHE A 88 0.95 -6.21 -0.21
N LEU A 89 -0.28 -6.05 0.30
CA LEU A 89 -0.73 -4.77 0.84
C LEU A 89 0.13 -4.31 2.02
N SER A 90 0.53 -5.23 2.89
CA SER A 90 1.47 -4.93 3.97
C SER A 90 2.81 -4.42 3.45
N GLN A 91 3.37 -5.06 2.42
CA GLN A 91 4.63 -4.64 1.79
C GLN A 91 4.50 -3.28 1.10
N LEU A 92 3.38 -3.02 0.42
CA LEU A 92 3.10 -1.76 -0.26
C LEU A 92 2.98 -0.60 0.72
N VAL A 93 2.31 -0.82 1.85
CA VAL A 93 2.04 0.22 2.85
C VAL A 93 3.21 0.41 3.82
N SER A 94 4.00 -0.64 4.10
CA SER A 94 5.08 -0.62 5.11
C SER A 94 6.02 0.59 5.04
N PRO A 95 6.57 0.98 3.86
CA PRO A 95 7.46 2.15 3.76
C PRO A 95 6.79 3.47 4.11
N TYR A 96 5.46 3.55 3.94
CA TYR A 96 4.67 4.75 4.12
C TYR A 96 3.93 4.79 5.46
N ARG A 97 3.98 3.73 6.27
CA ARG A 97 3.24 3.65 7.55
C ARG A 97 3.53 4.83 8.48
N GLY A 98 4.77 5.30 8.55
CA GLY A 98 5.15 6.46 9.37
C GLY A 98 4.62 7.80 8.86
N LYS A 99 4.19 7.87 7.59
CA LYS A 99 3.55 9.05 6.99
C LYS A 99 2.01 8.95 6.99
N LEU A 100 1.48 7.72 6.93
CA LEU A 100 0.04 7.44 6.83
C LEU A 100 -0.67 7.37 8.19
N GLY A 101 0.03 7.40 9.31
CA GLY A 101 -0.60 7.28 10.63
C GLY A 101 0.14 8.01 11.74
N ASP A 102 -0.65 8.69 12.57
CA ASP A 102 -0.20 9.40 13.80
C ASP A 102 -0.23 8.49 15.05
N ALA A 103 -0.64 7.22 14.91
CA ALA A 103 -0.83 6.30 16.03
C ALA A 103 0.22 5.18 16.08
N LEU A 104 0.83 5.04 17.27
CA LEU A 104 1.94 4.18 17.69
C LEU A 104 1.80 2.65 17.52
N SER A 105 1.03 2.12 16.56
CA SER A 105 1.01 0.67 16.28
C SER A 105 1.81 0.36 15.02
N ARG A 106 3.09 0.02 15.24
CA ARG A 106 4.11 -0.17 14.20
C ARG A 106 4.04 -1.53 13.49
N GLU A 107 3.11 -2.42 13.87
CA GLU A 107 3.04 -3.80 13.40
C GLU A 107 1.59 -4.31 13.22
N ASN A 108 1.44 -5.36 12.41
CA ASN A 108 0.21 -6.13 12.30
C ASN A 108 -0.09 -6.77 13.67
N VAL A 109 -1.20 -6.39 14.30
CA VAL A 109 -1.60 -6.93 15.61
C VAL A 109 -2.04 -8.38 15.43
N SER A 110 -1.34 -9.32 16.07
CA SER A 110 -1.75 -10.74 16.08
C SER A 110 -3.12 -10.90 16.76
N ASP A 111 -3.85 -11.97 16.46
CA ASP A 111 -5.15 -12.23 17.11
C ASP A 111 -5.05 -12.29 18.64
N ALA A 112 -3.94 -12.83 19.17
CA ALA A 112 -3.66 -12.85 20.60
C ALA A 112 -3.43 -11.45 21.17
N ALA A 113 -2.62 -10.62 20.48
CA ALA A 113 -2.40 -9.24 20.87
C ALA A 113 -3.70 -8.42 20.79
N ARG A 114 -4.53 -8.66 19.76
CA ARG A 114 -5.85 -8.04 19.59
C ARG A 114 -6.75 -8.37 20.77
N ALA A 115 -6.84 -9.64 21.17
CA ALA A 115 -7.63 -10.03 22.34
C ALA A 115 -7.17 -9.31 23.61
N ILE A 116 -5.85 -9.22 23.85
CA ILE A 116 -5.29 -8.52 25.02
C ILE A 116 -5.61 -7.02 24.96
N LEU A 117 -5.51 -6.39 23.79
CA LEU A 117 -5.83 -4.97 23.61
C LEU A 117 -7.31 -4.68 23.88
N VAL A 118 -8.21 -5.55 23.40
CA VAL A 118 -9.65 -5.43 23.68
C VAL A 118 -9.92 -5.53 25.18
N GLU A 119 -9.32 -6.50 25.88
CA GLU A 119 -9.46 -6.64 27.33
C GLU A 119 -8.94 -5.42 28.09
N THR A 120 -7.77 -4.92 27.68
CA THR A 120 -7.13 -3.77 28.30
C THR A 120 -7.97 -2.52 28.09
N SER A 121 -8.49 -2.31 26.88
CA SER A 121 -9.36 -1.18 26.54
C SER A 121 -10.67 -1.22 27.33
N LEU A 122 -11.32 -2.39 27.43
CA LEU A 122 -12.52 -2.56 28.26
C LEU A 122 -12.23 -2.28 29.73
N ARG A 123 -11.08 -2.73 30.26
CA ARG A 123 -10.72 -2.42 31.66
C ARG A 123 -10.48 -0.93 31.87
N THR A 124 -9.79 -0.29 30.93
CA THR A 124 -9.49 1.15 30.97
C THR A 124 -10.77 1.96 30.94
N ILE A 125 -11.69 1.70 30.01
CA ILE A 125 -12.93 2.49 29.86
C ILE A 125 -13.82 2.42 31.11
N TRP A 126 -13.84 1.29 31.81
CA TRP A 126 -14.59 1.13 33.06
C TRP A 126 -13.94 1.78 34.27
N ARG A 127 -12.64 2.09 34.20
CA ARG A 127 -11.89 2.77 35.26
C ARG A 127 -11.98 4.29 35.16
N LEU A 128 -12.26 4.83 33.98
CA LEU A 128 -12.40 6.27 33.76
C LEU A 128 -13.54 6.84 34.61
N ALA A 129 -13.31 8.01 35.21
CA ALA A 129 -14.36 8.72 35.93
C ALA A 129 -15.36 9.36 34.94
N SER A 130 -16.62 9.50 35.35
CA SER A 130 -17.64 10.24 34.56
C SER A 130 -17.66 11.74 34.85
N ASP A 131 -16.94 12.18 35.88
CA ASP A 131 -17.00 13.56 36.36
C ASP A 131 -16.36 14.52 35.36
N ARG A 132 -17.02 15.65 35.10
CA ARG A 132 -16.51 16.69 34.19
C ARG A 132 -15.13 17.20 34.58
N SER A 133 -14.81 17.21 35.88
CA SER A 133 -13.50 17.61 36.40
C SER A 133 -12.37 16.61 36.09
N ARG A 134 -12.71 15.39 35.66
CA ARG A 134 -11.76 14.29 35.37
C ARG A 134 -11.80 13.83 33.92
N ILE A 135 -12.33 14.67 33.03
CA ILE A 135 -12.31 14.41 31.57
C ILE A 135 -10.87 14.26 31.07
N GLY A 136 -9.89 14.93 31.69
CA GLY A 136 -8.47 14.76 31.39
C GLY A 136 -8.02 13.30 31.43
N ASP A 137 -8.48 12.51 32.41
CA ASP A 137 -8.14 11.09 32.52
C ASP A 137 -8.60 10.27 31.29
N ALA A 138 -9.73 10.67 30.68
CA ALA A 138 -10.24 10.04 29.47
C ALA A 138 -9.42 10.43 28.24
N VAL A 139 -8.95 11.67 28.19
CA VAL A 139 -8.03 12.16 27.14
C VAL A 139 -6.68 11.45 27.23
N ASP A 140 -6.13 11.32 28.43
CA ASP A 140 -4.88 10.60 28.69
C ASP A 140 -4.98 9.10 28.35
N ALA A 141 -6.18 8.53 28.45
CA ALA A 141 -6.47 7.16 28.03
C ALA A 141 -6.66 7.00 26.51
N GLY A 142 -6.51 8.08 25.73
CA GLY A 142 -6.57 8.07 24.27
C GLY A 142 -7.94 8.40 23.67
N ILE A 143 -8.90 8.92 24.45
CA ILE A 143 -10.19 9.37 23.91
C ILE A 143 -10.05 10.84 23.44
N PRO A 144 -10.34 11.17 22.17
CA PRO A 144 -10.26 12.56 21.71
C PRO A 144 -11.10 13.52 22.56
N ALA A 145 -10.51 14.66 22.92
CA ALA A 145 -11.09 15.60 23.88
C ALA A 145 -12.52 16.06 23.51
N HIS A 146 -12.78 16.25 22.21
CA HIS A 146 -14.08 16.72 21.73
C HIS A 146 -15.21 15.69 21.90
N ILE A 147 -14.91 14.38 21.93
CA ILE A 147 -15.92 13.32 22.14
C ILE A 147 -15.89 12.71 23.55
N ALA A 148 -14.91 13.04 24.39
CA ALA A 148 -14.69 12.35 25.66
C ALA A 148 -15.96 12.33 26.55
N THR A 149 -16.68 13.45 26.63
CA THR A 149 -17.92 13.55 27.41
C THR A 149 -19.02 12.63 26.87
N GLU A 150 -19.17 12.55 25.56
CA GLU A 150 -20.19 11.74 24.89
C GLU A 150 -19.89 10.24 25.06
N VAL A 151 -18.63 9.86 24.93
CA VAL A 151 -18.16 8.48 25.11
C VAL A 151 -18.41 8.00 26.54
N LEU A 152 -18.06 8.81 27.56
CA LEU A 152 -18.31 8.46 28.96
C LEU A 152 -19.80 8.37 29.28
N SER A 153 -20.60 9.29 28.73
CA SER A 153 -22.06 9.27 28.89
C SER A 153 -22.69 8.03 28.24
N ALA A 154 -22.23 7.65 27.03
CA ALA A 154 -22.68 6.45 26.34
C ALA A 154 -22.30 5.18 27.12
N ARG A 155 -21.08 5.11 27.63
CA ARG A 155 -20.61 4.03 28.50
C ARG A 155 -21.52 3.85 29.71
N ASP A 156 -21.88 4.94 30.40
CA ASP A 156 -22.72 4.88 31.59
C ASP A 156 -24.15 4.40 31.26
N ARG A 157 -24.73 4.86 30.15
CA ARG A 157 -26.01 4.35 29.65
C ARG A 157 -25.96 2.86 29.35
N VAL A 158 -24.90 2.39 28.71
CA VAL A 158 -24.71 0.96 28.41
C VAL A 158 -24.59 0.15 29.71
N ALA A 159 -23.82 0.64 30.69
CA ALA A 159 -23.71 -0.04 31.98
C ALA A 159 -25.06 -0.12 32.71
N GLN A 160 -25.86 0.94 32.68
CA GLN A 160 -27.21 0.96 33.26
C GLN A 160 -28.15 -0.02 32.53
N HIS A 161 -28.17 0.02 31.20
CA HIS A 161 -29.05 -0.81 30.37
C HIS A 161 -28.78 -2.31 30.55
N TYR A 162 -27.52 -2.71 30.72
CA TYR A 162 -27.14 -4.12 30.90
C TYR A 162 -26.98 -4.53 32.38
N SER A 163 -27.52 -3.74 33.31
CA SER A 163 -27.49 -4.05 34.76
C SER A 163 -26.08 -4.26 35.31
N GLY A 164 -25.11 -3.49 34.81
CA GLY A 164 -23.75 -3.42 35.33
C GLY A 164 -22.65 -3.64 34.28
N ARG A 165 -21.43 -3.33 34.72
CA ARG A 165 -20.21 -3.34 33.88
C ARG A 165 -19.88 -4.72 33.32
N THR A 166 -20.08 -5.79 34.10
CA THR A 166 -19.73 -7.16 33.69
C THR A 166 -20.58 -7.64 32.51
N SER A 167 -21.90 -7.43 32.59
CA SER A 167 -22.84 -7.79 31.52
C SER A 167 -22.63 -6.92 30.28
N ALA A 168 -22.47 -5.60 30.47
CA ALA A 168 -22.10 -4.67 29.40
C ALA A 168 -20.79 -5.09 28.69
N SER A 169 -19.76 -5.47 29.46
CA SER A 169 -18.46 -5.92 28.92
C SER A 169 -18.58 -7.17 28.06
N ARG A 170 -19.45 -8.12 28.44
CA ARG A 170 -19.65 -9.35 27.66
C ARG A 170 -20.27 -9.03 26.30
N VAL A 171 -21.24 -8.12 26.27
CA VAL A 171 -21.88 -7.66 25.03
C VAL A 171 -20.89 -6.88 24.16
N LEU A 172 -20.19 -5.90 24.73
CA LEU A 172 -19.18 -5.12 24.00
C LEU A 172 -18.06 -6.01 23.46
N ARG A 173 -17.59 -6.98 24.23
CA ARG A 173 -16.59 -7.96 23.77
C ARG A 173 -17.10 -8.79 22.60
N ALA A 174 -18.36 -9.24 22.65
CA ALA A 174 -18.98 -9.97 21.54
C ALA A 174 -19.13 -9.08 20.29
N LEU A 175 -19.48 -7.80 20.46
CA LEU A 175 -19.59 -6.84 19.35
C LEU A 175 -18.24 -6.53 18.71
N VAL A 176 -17.21 -6.27 19.53
CA VAL A 176 -15.83 -6.04 19.06
C VAL A 176 -15.25 -7.31 18.43
N GLY A 177 -15.61 -8.48 18.96
CA GLY A 177 -15.19 -9.78 18.44
C GLY A 177 -15.83 -10.15 17.11
N LYS A 178 -17.06 -9.71 16.85
CA LYS A 178 -17.72 -9.89 15.56
C LYS A 178 -17.22 -8.86 14.56
N SER A 179 -17.09 -9.27 13.29
CA SER A 179 -16.72 -8.43 12.14
C SER A 179 -17.67 -7.27 11.88
N VAL A 180 -18.68 -7.03 12.71
CA VAL A 180 -19.70 -6.00 12.52
C VAL A 180 -19.08 -4.62 12.27
N PHE A 181 -17.92 -4.30 12.87
CA PHE A 181 -17.22 -3.05 12.57
C PHE A 181 -16.55 -3.03 11.20
N VAL A 182 -15.99 -4.16 10.75
CA VAL A 182 -15.41 -4.30 9.40
C VAL A 182 -16.51 -4.33 8.35
N GLU A 183 -17.62 -5.01 8.66
CA GLU A 183 -18.80 -5.17 7.80
C GLU A 183 -19.59 -3.86 7.68
N GLU A 184 -19.69 -3.08 8.76
CA GLU A 184 -20.29 -1.74 8.73
C GLU A 184 -19.37 -0.74 8.02
N SER A 185 -18.05 -0.84 8.20
CA SER A 185 -17.09 -0.03 7.46
C SER A 185 -17.04 -0.41 5.97
N SER A 186 -17.17 -1.70 5.65
CA SER A 186 -17.21 -2.17 4.25
C SER A 186 -18.52 -1.74 3.58
N ARG A 187 -19.65 -1.78 4.29
CA ARG A 187 -20.93 -1.25 3.78
C ARG A 187 -20.87 0.21 3.36
N LYS A 188 -20.07 1.04 4.04
CA LYS A 188 -19.88 2.44 3.66
C LYS A 188 -19.22 2.62 2.31
N VAL A 189 -18.44 1.64 1.85
CA VAL A 189 -17.72 1.65 0.57
C VAL A 189 -18.28 0.65 -0.44
N MET A 190 -19.39 -0.02 -0.13
CA MET A 190 -20.04 -0.99 -1.03
C MET A 190 -21.25 -0.40 -1.73
N ASP A 191 -21.55 -0.86 -2.94
CA ASP A 191 -22.80 -0.61 -3.65
C ASP A 191 -23.94 -1.53 -3.16
N GLU A 192 -25.13 -1.41 -3.75
CA GLU A 192 -26.30 -2.22 -3.39
C GLU A 192 -26.13 -3.72 -3.70
N GLU A 193 -25.15 -4.06 -4.55
CA GLU A 193 -24.84 -5.41 -5.01
C GLU A 193 -23.72 -6.06 -4.17
N GLY A 194 -23.10 -5.30 -3.26
CA GLY A 194 -22.03 -5.74 -2.37
C GLY A 194 -20.62 -5.63 -2.98
N ASN A 195 -20.47 -4.97 -4.14
CA ASN A 195 -19.17 -4.68 -4.72
C ASN A 195 -18.60 -3.37 -4.15
N VAL A 196 -17.28 -3.20 -4.21
CA VAL A 196 -16.64 -1.95 -3.78
C VAL A 196 -16.97 -0.83 -4.77
N ASP A 197 -17.67 0.18 -4.29
CA ASP A 197 -18.02 1.39 -5.02
C ASP A 197 -16.82 2.35 -5.01
N ARG A 198 -16.32 2.66 -6.21
CA ARG A 198 -15.15 3.53 -6.40
C ARG A 198 -15.39 4.92 -5.82
N ASP A 199 -16.54 5.51 -6.06
CA ASP A 199 -16.81 6.89 -5.69
C ASP A 199 -16.98 7.02 -4.18
N LYS A 200 -17.61 6.03 -3.53
CA LYS A 200 -17.69 5.95 -2.06
C LYS A 200 -16.32 5.75 -1.43
N LEU A 201 -15.47 4.90 -2.01
CA LEU A 201 -14.11 4.69 -1.52
C LEU A 201 -13.28 5.97 -1.65
N LEU A 202 -13.34 6.64 -2.80
CA LEU A 202 -12.67 7.93 -3.02
C LEU A 202 -13.17 8.99 -2.03
N ALA A 203 -14.49 9.12 -1.85
CA ALA A 203 -15.06 10.04 -0.89
C ALA A 203 -14.57 9.76 0.54
N MET A 204 -14.48 8.49 0.94
CA MET A 204 -13.95 8.11 2.25
C MET A 204 -12.48 8.50 2.41
N ILE A 205 -11.63 8.25 1.42
CA ILE A 205 -10.21 8.64 1.44
C ILE A 205 -10.08 10.17 1.50
N MET A 206 -10.83 10.89 0.66
CA MET A 206 -10.79 12.34 0.60
C MET A 206 -11.34 13.00 1.87
N SER A 207 -12.27 12.35 2.58
CA SER A 207 -12.87 12.90 3.81
C SER A 207 -11.88 13.12 4.96
N SER A 208 -10.73 12.44 4.93
CA SER A 208 -9.67 12.59 5.94
C SER A 208 -8.57 13.56 5.52
N ILE A 209 -8.67 14.18 4.34
CA ILE A 209 -7.63 15.04 3.77
C ILE A 209 -8.18 16.46 3.63
N GLU A 210 -7.40 17.45 4.05
CA GLU A 210 -7.76 18.85 3.87
C GLU A 210 -7.43 19.31 2.44
N GLU A 211 -8.43 19.81 1.70
CA GLU A 211 -8.24 20.21 0.29
C GLU A 211 -7.22 21.34 0.14
N ALA A 212 -7.12 22.24 1.13
CA ALA A 212 -6.14 23.31 1.14
C ALA A 212 -4.69 22.79 1.14
N ASP A 213 -4.43 21.69 1.86
CA ASP A 213 -3.10 21.07 1.89
C ASP A 213 -2.73 20.48 0.52
N ILE A 214 -3.70 19.87 -0.17
CA ILE A 214 -3.50 19.32 -1.52
C ILE A 214 -3.15 20.44 -2.49
N ASP A 215 -3.88 21.54 -2.42
CA ASP A 215 -3.68 22.70 -3.29
C ASP A 215 -2.32 23.33 -3.08
N GLU A 216 -1.93 23.58 -1.83
CA GLU A 216 -0.62 24.13 -1.48
C GLU A 216 0.51 23.22 -1.97
N GLN A 217 0.40 21.91 -1.74
CA GLN A 217 1.44 20.98 -2.19
C GLN A 217 1.50 20.85 -3.72
N ALA A 218 0.37 20.83 -4.41
CA ALA A 218 0.33 20.77 -5.88
C ALA A 218 1.00 22.00 -6.50
N GLU A 219 0.68 23.20 -6.01
CA GLU A 219 1.32 24.45 -6.45
C GLU A 219 2.83 24.44 -6.18
N ARG A 220 3.23 23.98 -4.99
CA ARG A 220 4.65 23.87 -4.61
C ARG A 220 5.40 22.92 -5.53
N VAL A 221 4.84 21.74 -5.83
CA VAL A 221 5.46 20.76 -6.73
C VAL A 221 5.57 21.34 -8.14
N GLN A 222 4.52 21.96 -8.67
CA GLN A 222 4.55 22.58 -10.00
C GLN A 222 5.62 23.67 -10.07
N LYS A 223 5.73 24.51 -9.04
CA LYS A 223 6.76 25.55 -8.97
C LYS A 223 8.17 24.97 -8.99
N ILE A 224 8.42 23.87 -8.28
CA ILE A 224 9.73 23.20 -8.27
C ILE A 224 10.06 22.66 -9.66
N ILE A 225 9.13 21.94 -10.29
CA ILE A 225 9.32 21.37 -11.63
C ILE A 225 9.65 22.49 -12.62
N ARG A 226 8.87 23.57 -12.61
CA ARG A 226 9.06 24.72 -13.49
C ARG A 226 10.44 25.35 -13.32
N VAL A 227 10.89 25.57 -12.09
CA VAL A 227 12.23 26.11 -11.81
C VAL A 227 13.32 25.20 -12.35
N VAL A 228 13.18 23.89 -12.18
CA VAL A 228 14.14 22.91 -12.72
C VAL A 228 14.21 23.00 -14.25
N PHE A 229 13.07 23.02 -14.93
CA PHE A 229 13.05 23.11 -16.41
C PHE A 229 13.59 24.43 -16.94
N GLU A 230 13.25 25.57 -16.33
CA GLU A 230 13.82 26.85 -16.73
C GLU A 230 15.35 26.85 -16.54
N THR A 231 15.85 26.33 -15.42
CA THR A 231 17.29 26.22 -15.15
C THR A 231 17.99 25.34 -16.20
N ILE A 232 17.39 24.21 -16.57
CA ILE A 232 17.93 23.31 -17.59
C ILE A 232 17.93 24.01 -18.96
N LYS A 233 16.85 24.70 -19.32
CA LYS A 233 16.74 25.46 -20.58
C LYS A 233 17.79 26.56 -20.67
N GLU A 234 18.06 27.26 -19.57
CA GLU A 234 19.12 28.28 -19.50
C GLU A 234 20.54 27.70 -19.65
N CYS A 235 20.78 26.49 -19.15
CA CYS A 235 22.09 25.83 -19.23
C CYS A 235 22.38 25.19 -20.60
N ILE A 236 21.35 24.86 -21.39
CA ILE A 236 21.51 24.22 -22.70
C ILE A 236 21.74 25.30 -23.77
N GLN A 237 23.00 25.47 -24.17
CA GLN A 237 23.41 26.49 -25.17
C GLN A 237 23.05 26.14 -26.63
N THR A 238 22.47 24.96 -26.89
CA THR A 238 22.09 24.54 -28.23
C THR A 238 20.68 23.96 -28.18
N PRO A 239 19.65 24.62 -28.74
CA PRO A 239 18.34 24.02 -28.82
C PRO A 239 18.43 22.86 -29.82
N SER A 240 18.45 21.62 -29.33
CA SER A 240 18.14 20.49 -30.20
C SER A 240 16.74 20.74 -30.76
N ALA A 241 16.63 20.93 -32.06
CA ALA A 241 15.37 21.26 -32.76
C ALA A 241 14.24 20.22 -32.56
N SER A 242 14.55 19.08 -31.93
CA SER A 242 13.64 17.97 -31.64
C SER A 242 13.09 17.94 -30.20
N GLY A 243 13.50 18.83 -29.29
CA GLY A 243 13.13 18.73 -27.87
C GLY A 243 13.70 17.47 -27.19
N TRP A 244 13.16 17.09 -26.03
CA TRP A 244 13.48 15.81 -25.39
C TRP A 244 12.91 14.64 -26.20
N ALA A 245 13.62 13.51 -26.26
CA ALA A 245 13.07 12.31 -26.88
C ALA A 245 11.83 11.83 -26.13
N ALA A 246 10.75 11.50 -26.85
CA ALA A 246 9.41 11.28 -26.30
C ALA A 246 9.32 10.17 -25.23
N GLU A 247 10.25 9.22 -25.24
CA GLU A 247 10.29 8.10 -24.27
C GLU A 247 11.17 8.41 -23.04
N THR A 248 11.63 9.65 -22.89
CA THR A 248 12.49 10.02 -21.76
C THR A 248 11.67 10.57 -20.59
N ARG A 249 12.17 10.33 -19.38
CA ARG A 249 11.67 10.94 -18.13
C ARG A 249 11.49 12.45 -18.23
N MET A 250 12.41 13.12 -18.90
CA MET A 250 12.38 14.57 -19.08
C MET A 250 11.24 15.01 -19.99
N ALA A 251 10.90 14.25 -21.04
CA ALA A 251 9.73 14.53 -21.87
C ALA A 251 8.42 14.37 -21.08
N CYS A 252 8.30 13.30 -20.27
CA CYS A 252 7.14 13.11 -19.39
C CYS A 252 7.00 14.23 -18.34
N LEU A 253 8.10 14.62 -17.70
CA LEU A 253 8.08 15.72 -16.73
C LEU A 253 7.78 17.07 -17.39
N GLU A 254 8.26 17.33 -18.61
CA GLU A 254 7.96 18.57 -19.34
C GLU A 254 6.48 18.64 -19.72
N GLU A 255 5.89 17.51 -20.11
CA GLU A 255 4.46 17.43 -20.38
C GLU A 255 3.62 17.62 -19.11
N LEU A 256 4.06 17.09 -17.97
CA LEU A 256 3.40 17.29 -16.67
C LEU A 256 3.49 18.74 -16.19
N ASP A 257 4.61 19.43 -16.45
CA ASP A 257 4.75 20.88 -16.18
C ASP A 257 3.82 21.71 -17.06
N ARG A 258 3.77 21.38 -18.36
CA ARG A 258 2.96 22.08 -19.36
C ARG A 258 1.47 21.94 -19.10
N THR A 259 1.03 20.75 -18.70
CA THR A 259 -0.38 20.47 -18.38
C THR A 259 -0.78 21.01 -17.01
N GLY A 260 0.16 20.98 -16.05
CA GLY A 260 -0.06 21.45 -14.69
C GLY A 260 -1.01 20.56 -13.88
N PRO A 261 -1.18 20.87 -12.58
CA PRO A 261 -2.11 20.14 -11.73
C PRO A 261 -3.56 20.35 -12.18
N PRO A 262 -4.39 19.29 -12.23
CA PRO A 262 -5.84 19.40 -12.48
C PRO A 262 -6.58 20.26 -11.46
N THR A 263 -7.83 20.62 -11.73
CA THR A 263 -8.64 21.44 -10.82
C THR A 263 -9.20 20.66 -9.63
N ASP A 264 -9.47 19.36 -9.81
CA ASP A 264 -10.05 18.51 -8.77
C ASP A 264 -8.97 17.96 -7.82
N SER A 265 -9.27 17.90 -6.53
CA SER A 265 -8.33 17.51 -5.48
C SER A 265 -7.74 16.10 -5.69
N TRP A 266 -8.56 15.16 -6.16
CA TRP A 266 -8.08 13.82 -6.50
C TRP A 266 -7.14 13.82 -7.71
N GLY A 267 -7.49 14.56 -8.76
CA GLY A 267 -6.65 14.77 -9.94
C GLY A 267 -5.31 15.41 -9.59
N LYS A 268 -5.28 16.37 -8.66
CA LYS A 268 -4.04 16.95 -8.12
C LYS A 268 -3.18 15.89 -7.43
N LEU A 269 -3.78 15.03 -6.59
CA LEU A 269 -3.07 13.91 -5.95
C LEU A 269 -2.51 12.92 -6.99
N CYS A 270 -3.29 12.55 -8.01
CA CYS A 270 -2.83 11.69 -9.10
C CYS A 270 -1.68 12.33 -9.89
N TRP A 271 -1.79 13.62 -10.21
CA TRP A 271 -0.75 14.37 -10.93
C TRP A 271 0.55 14.41 -10.12
N MET A 272 0.49 14.74 -8.83
CA MET A 272 1.67 14.69 -7.94
C MET A 272 2.25 13.27 -7.85
N GLY A 273 1.39 12.25 -7.80
CA GLY A 273 1.80 10.85 -7.87
C GLY A 273 2.60 10.54 -9.13
N HIS A 274 2.08 10.93 -10.30
CA HIS A 274 2.78 10.75 -11.58
C HIS A 274 4.14 11.45 -11.60
N VAL A 275 4.26 12.67 -11.06
CA VAL A 275 5.54 13.38 -10.93
C VAL A 275 6.56 12.56 -10.11
N LEU A 276 6.12 11.94 -9.02
CA LEU A 276 7.00 11.16 -8.14
C LEU A 276 7.38 9.80 -8.74
N THR A 277 6.51 9.22 -9.57
CA THR A 277 6.69 7.90 -10.15
C THR A 277 7.15 7.93 -11.61
N VAL A 278 7.52 9.09 -12.18
CA VAL A 278 7.97 9.17 -13.57
C VAL A 278 9.10 8.14 -13.79
N PRO A 279 8.86 7.08 -14.59
CA PRO A 279 9.76 5.93 -14.72
C PRO A 279 11.08 6.32 -15.39
#